data_AF-A0A961T718-F1
#
_entry.id   AF-A0A961T718-F1
#
_cell.length_a   1.000
_cell.length_b   1.000
_cell.length_c   1.000
_cell.angle_alpha   90.00
_cell.angle_beta   90.00
_cell.angle_gamma   90.00
#
_symmetry.space_group_name_H-M   'P 1'
#
loop_
_entity.id
_entity.type
_entity.pdbx_description
1 polymer ?
#
loop_
_entity_poly.entity_id
_entity_poly.type
_entity_poly.pdbx_seq_one_letter_code
_entity_poly.pdbx_strand_id
1 'polypeptide(L)'
;MARKASTKKTDEAVAKELEEALDIDLTGEDFALEGDLDIAASMEDLEAQIAKAADDLAREGRVAEQKPVAKQSAPASGDLRPVEPEKKAEAPFQPANDDRQRESRASLQAMNRGPSRGIYWATLFLTLAWVAGGLMLGHILFAPGIWQIRTIEQLLAAPQIIGLGIGILVPIILFWGFAVMIRRAQEMRHAARSLTEAVMRL
;
A
#
# COMPACT_ATOMS: atom_id res chain seq x y z
N MET A 1 -52.39 -20.13 33.10
CA MET A 1 -51.27 -20.82 32.42
C MET A 1 -51.21 -20.34 30.96
N ALA A 2 -50.04 -20.46 30.30
CA ALA A 2 -49.74 -20.20 28.87
C ALA A 2 -49.13 -18.83 28.49
N ARG A 3 -47.78 -18.73 28.53
CA ARG A 3 -46.92 -17.92 27.63
C ARG A 3 -45.46 -18.42 27.63
N LYS A 4 -45.23 -19.71 27.35
CA LYS A 4 -43.85 -20.28 27.25
C LYS A 4 -43.51 -20.91 25.89
N ALA A 5 -44.46 -21.01 24.96
CA ALA A 5 -44.24 -21.66 23.67
C ALA A 5 -43.66 -20.73 22.58
N SER A 6 -43.82 -19.41 22.70
CA SER A 6 -43.40 -18.47 21.65
C SER A 6 -41.90 -18.21 21.61
N THR A 7 -41.21 -18.23 22.76
CA THR A 7 -39.77 -17.93 22.83
C THR A 7 -38.91 -19.09 22.33
N LYS A 8 -39.32 -20.34 22.62
CA LYS A 8 -38.59 -21.52 22.12
C LYS A 8 -38.60 -21.61 20.59
N LYS A 9 -39.73 -21.25 19.95
CA LYS A 9 -39.84 -21.24 18.49
C LYS A 9 -38.97 -20.16 17.84
N THR A 10 -38.76 -19.02 18.51
CA THR A 10 -37.86 -17.98 17.99
C THR A 10 -36.40 -18.37 18.16
N ASP A 11 -36.04 -19.03 19.26
CA ASP A 11 -34.66 -19.48 19.47
C ASP A 11 -34.26 -20.57 18.46
N GLU A 12 -35.19 -21.49 18.15
CA GLU A 12 -35.00 -22.54 17.14
C GLU A 12 -34.97 -21.97 15.71
N ALA A 13 -35.79 -20.95 15.42
CA ALA A 13 -35.74 -20.25 14.14
C ALA A 13 -34.43 -19.47 13.95
N VAL A 14 -33.95 -18.77 14.98
CA VAL A 14 -32.67 -18.05 14.94
C VAL A 14 -31.49 -19.00 14.85
N ALA A 15 -31.52 -20.14 15.55
CA ALA A 15 -30.50 -21.16 15.44
C ALA A 15 -30.45 -21.76 14.02
N LYS A 16 -31.62 -21.98 13.42
CA LYS A 16 -31.75 -22.48 12.04
C LYS A 16 -31.27 -21.45 11.01
N GLU A 17 -31.60 -20.17 11.19
CA GLU A 17 -31.08 -19.09 10.32
C GLU A 17 -29.57 -18.90 10.48
N LEU A 18 -29.01 -19.12 11.69
CA LEU A 18 -27.56 -19.10 11.89
C LEU A 18 -26.85 -20.29 11.24
N GLU A 19 -27.45 -21.48 11.29
CA GLU A 19 -26.94 -22.68 10.61
C GLU A 19 -27.00 -22.49 9.08
N GLU A 20 -28.11 -21.96 8.56
CA GLU A 20 -28.28 -21.64 7.13
C GLU A 20 -27.34 -20.52 6.65
N ALA A 21 -27.04 -19.53 7.49
CA ALA A 21 -26.04 -18.50 7.18
C ALA A 21 -24.60 -19.02 7.26
N LEU A 22 -24.35 -20.05 8.07
CA LEU A 22 -23.04 -20.70 8.18
C LEU A 22 -22.79 -21.71 7.05
N ASP A 23 -23.87 -22.27 6.48
CA ASP A 23 -23.85 -23.19 5.33
C ASP A 23 -23.84 -22.45 3.96
N ILE A 24 -23.72 -21.12 3.97
CA ILE A 24 -23.39 -20.35 2.76
C ILE A 24 -22.00 -20.77 2.30
N ASP A 25 -21.97 -21.36 1.11
CA ASP A 25 -20.85 -22.00 0.43
C ASP A 25 -19.51 -21.26 0.60
N LEU A 26 -18.74 -21.67 1.61
CA LEU A 26 -17.33 -21.31 1.82
C LEU A 26 -16.39 -22.19 0.97
N THR A 27 -16.95 -23.04 0.10
CA THR A 27 -16.22 -23.99 -0.76
C THR A 27 -16.23 -23.59 -2.23
N GLY A 28 -15.66 -22.41 -2.51
CA GLY A 28 -14.48 -22.42 -3.38
C GLY A 28 -14.66 -22.30 -4.90
N GLU A 29 -15.57 -21.48 -5.43
CA GLU A 29 -15.48 -21.06 -6.84
C GLU A 29 -15.64 -19.54 -7.10
N ASP A 30 -16.25 -18.76 -6.20
CA ASP A 30 -16.49 -17.33 -6.44
C ASP A 30 -15.38 -16.38 -5.94
N PHE A 31 -14.45 -16.84 -5.10
CA PHE A 31 -13.37 -16.00 -4.56
C PHE A 31 -12.10 -15.99 -5.44
N ALA A 32 -12.02 -16.83 -6.47
CA ALA A 32 -10.79 -17.10 -7.20
C ALA A 32 -10.71 -16.46 -8.60
N LEU A 33 -11.82 -15.97 -9.17
CA LEU A 33 -11.85 -15.59 -10.59
C LEU A 33 -11.95 -14.08 -10.86
N GLU A 34 -12.42 -13.27 -9.91
CA GLU A 34 -12.62 -11.83 -10.15
C GLU A 34 -11.44 -10.95 -9.66
N GLY A 35 -10.68 -11.40 -8.64
CA GLY A 35 -9.60 -10.61 -8.05
C GLY A 35 -8.24 -10.69 -8.74
N ASP A 36 -8.00 -11.72 -9.57
CA ASP A 36 -6.68 -11.98 -10.19
C ASP A 36 -6.53 -11.26 -11.55
N LEU A 37 -7.63 -11.11 -12.29
CA LEU A 37 -7.65 -10.43 -13.59
C LEU A 37 -7.41 -8.90 -13.47
N ASP A 38 -7.94 -8.26 -12.42
CA ASP A 38 -7.75 -6.82 -12.18
C ASP A 38 -6.31 -6.46 -11.76
N ILE A 39 -5.60 -7.38 -11.11
CA ILE A 39 -4.19 -7.19 -10.72
C ILE A 39 -3.27 -7.39 -11.92
N ALA A 40 -3.53 -8.40 -12.76
CA ALA A 40 -2.76 -8.64 -13.97
C ALA A 40 -2.88 -7.48 -14.97
N ALA A 41 -4.09 -6.97 -15.20
CA ALA A 41 -4.32 -5.82 -16.08
C ALA A 41 -3.64 -4.54 -15.57
N SER A 42 -3.64 -4.32 -14.25
CA SER A 42 -2.92 -3.20 -13.62
C SER A 42 -1.40 -3.33 -13.72
N MET A 43 -0.88 -4.57 -13.80
CA MET A 43 0.55 -4.82 -13.93
C MET A 43 1.06 -4.57 -15.36
N GLU A 44 0.26 -4.89 -16.38
CA GLU A 44 0.57 -4.59 -17.78
C GLU A 44 0.60 -3.08 -18.06
N ASP A 45 -0.36 -2.32 -17.50
CA ASP A 45 -0.35 -0.85 -17.62
C ASP A 45 0.84 -0.21 -16.87
N LEU A 46 1.24 -0.78 -15.73
CA LEU A 46 2.43 -0.35 -14.99
C LEU A 46 3.71 -0.62 -15.79
N GLU A 47 3.82 -1.77 -16.46
CA GLU A 47 4.95 -2.11 -17.31
C GLU A 47 5.04 -1.18 -18.53
N ALA A 48 3.90 -0.87 -19.16
CA ALA A 48 3.82 0.11 -20.24
C ALA A 48 4.25 1.51 -19.78
N GLN A 49 3.85 1.94 -18.58
CA GLN A 49 4.28 3.22 -18.01
C GLN A 49 5.79 3.25 -17.71
N ILE A 50 6.37 2.16 -17.21
CA ILE A 50 7.81 2.04 -16.96
C ILE A 50 8.60 2.07 -18.28
N ALA A 51 8.14 1.34 -19.30
CA ALA A 51 8.77 1.32 -20.62
C ALA A 51 8.74 2.71 -21.28
N LYS A 52 7.63 3.43 -21.15
CA LYS A 52 7.50 4.80 -21.66
C LYS A 52 8.44 5.78 -20.92
N ALA A 53 8.48 5.71 -19.59
CA ALA A 53 9.38 6.55 -18.79
C ALA A 53 10.86 6.27 -19.09
N ALA A 54 11.22 5.01 -19.37
CA ALA A 54 12.57 4.63 -19.76
C ALA A 54 12.95 5.16 -21.15
N ASP A 55 12.04 5.14 -22.13
CA ASP A 55 12.30 5.68 -23.48
C ASP A 55 12.40 7.22 -23.48
N ASP A 56 11.59 7.89 -22.66
CA ASP A 56 11.69 9.34 -22.46
C ASP A 56 13.03 9.73 -21.80
N LEU A 57 13.48 8.98 -20.78
CA LEU A 57 14.79 9.20 -20.15
C LEU A 57 15.97 8.89 -21.11
N ALA A 58 15.83 7.87 -21.96
CA ALA A 58 16.83 7.54 -22.98
C ALA A 58 16.86 8.56 -24.13
N ARG A 59 15.75 9.28 -24.38
CA ARG A 59 15.72 10.43 -25.28
C ARG A 59 16.37 11.65 -24.64
N GLU A 60 16.09 11.96 -23.38
CA GLU A 60 16.73 13.07 -22.66
C GLU A 60 18.25 12.88 -22.55
N GLY A 61 18.72 11.64 -22.29
CA GLY A 61 20.15 11.30 -22.30
C GLY A 61 20.82 11.50 -23.66
N ARG A 62 20.11 11.26 -24.77
CA ARG A 62 20.63 11.49 -26.13
C ARG A 62 20.68 12.97 -26.51
N VAL A 63 19.83 13.82 -25.95
CA VAL A 63 19.84 15.27 -26.20
C VAL A 63 20.98 15.96 -25.43
N ALA A 64 21.41 15.40 -24.28
CA ALA A 64 22.54 15.91 -23.52
C ALA A 64 23.92 15.65 -24.17
N GLU A 65 24.04 14.68 -25.09
CA GLU A 65 25.33 14.28 -25.70
C GLU A 65 25.64 14.96 -27.04
N GLN A 66 24.72 15.77 -27.58
CA GLN A 66 24.97 16.58 -28.79
C GLN A 66 25.16 18.07 -28.45
N LYS A 67 26.35 18.41 -27.95
CA LYS A 67 26.86 19.78 -28.01
C LYS A 67 28.20 19.79 -28.77
N PRO A 68 28.24 20.28 -30.03
CA PRO A 68 29.50 20.44 -30.73
C PRO A 68 30.29 21.58 -30.10
N VAL A 69 31.51 21.27 -29.68
CA VAL A 69 32.55 22.24 -29.36
C VAL A 69 33.01 22.88 -30.67
N ALA A 70 32.76 24.17 -30.84
CA ALA A 70 33.39 24.97 -31.89
C ALA A 70 33.99 26.25 -31.29
N LYS A 71 35.31 26.31 -31.37
CA LYS A 71 36.22 27.35 -30.95
C LYS A 71 36.26 28.44 -32.02
N GLN A 72 35.97 29.70 -31.68
CA GLN A 72 36.40 30.84 -32.52
C GLN A 72 36.53 32.15 -31.73
N SER A 73 37.80 32.54 -31.56
CA SER A 73 38.42 33.86 -31.73
C SER A 73 37.62 35.16 -31.50
N ALA A 74 38.18 36.03 -30.66
CA ALA A 74 37.83 37.46 -30.50
C ALA A 74 38.12 38.29 -31.79
N PRO A 75 37.60 39.54 -31.93
CA PRO A 75 38.14 40.67 -31.17
C PRO A 75 37.13 41.73 -30.64
N ALA A 76 37.62 42.47 -29.66
CA ALA A 76 37.30 43.81 -29.16
C ALA A 76 36.06 44.57 -29.66
N SER A 77 35.25 45.08 -28.72
CA SER A 77 34.90 46.52 -28.57
C SER A 77 33.98 46.74 -27.37
N GLY A 78 34.23 47.81 -26.60
CA GLY A 78 33.21 48.48 -25.79
C GLY A 78 33.27 48.27 -24.29
N ASP A 79 34.17 49.03 -23.63
CA ASP A 79 33.91 49.59 -22.30
C ASP A 79 32.48 50.10 -22.19
N LEU A 80 31.78 49.80 -21.09
CA LEU A 80 31.01 50.74 -20.28
C LEU A 80 30.42 49.96 -19.09
N ARG A 81 31.02 50.11 -17.91
CA ARG A 81 30.44 49.75 -16.60
C ARG A 81 29.57 50.90 -16.10
N PRO A 82 28.28 50.68 -15.80
CA PRO A 82 27.58 51.52 -14.84
C PRO A 82 27.41 50.84 -13.47
N VAL A 83 28.20 51.37 -12.53
CA VAL A 83 27.89 51.65 -11.11
C VAL A 83 26.93 50.71 -10.38
N GLU A 84 27.50 49.91 -9.49
CA GLU A 84 26.85 49.26 -8.35
C GLU A 84 26.18 50.32 -7.45
N PRO A 85 24.86 50.27 -7.19
CA PRO A 85 24.31 50.91 -6.01
C PRO A 85 24.40 49.93 -4.84
N GLU A 86 25.29 50.24 -3.91
CA GLU A 86 25.26 49.73 -2.55
C GLU A 86 23.88 50.00 -1.95
N LYS A 87 22.99 49.00 -2.00
CA LYS A 87 21.73 48.99 -1.25
C LYS A 87 21.74 47.75 -0.37
N LYS A 88 22.07 48.00 0.90
CA LYS A 88 21.45 47.44 2.11
C LYS A 88 20.63 46.17 1.81
N ALA A 89 21.08 45.04 2.35
CA ALA A 89 20.37 43.78 2.33
C ALA A 89 18.96 43.92 2.94
N GLU A 90 18.01 44.40 2.15
CA GLU A 90 16.60 44.17 2.37
C GLU A 90 16.37 42.72 1.96
N ALA A 91 16.06 41.89 2.96
CA ALA A 91 15.48 40.59 2.70
C ALA A 91 14.35 40.80 1.69
N PRO A 92 14.29 40.02 0.59
CA PRO A 92 13.27 40.22 -0.42
C PRO A 92 11.92 40.12 0.28
N PHE A 93 11.18 41.23 0.29
CA PHE A 93 9.81 41.26 0.79
C PHE A 93 9.04 40.25 -0.06
N GLN A 94 8.76 39.08 0.53
CA GLN A 94 7.84 38.15 -0.09
C GLN A 94 6.48 38.84 -0.14
N PRO A 95 5.82 38.86 -1.31
CA PRO A 95 4.46 39.38 -1.41
C PRO A 95 3.59 38.72 -0.35
N ALA A 96 2.81 39.48 0.41
CA ALA A 96 1.94 38.99 1.50
C ALA A 96 0.84 38.00 1.06
N ASN A 97 0.87 37.55 -0.19
CA ASN A 97 -0.04 36.59 -0.79
C ASN A 97 0.64 35.22 -1.05
N ASP A 98 1.92 35.07 -0.70
CA ASP A 98 2.71 33.86 -0.98
C ASP A 98 2.46 32.72 0.03
N ASP A 99 1.82 33.01 1.17
CA ASP A 99 1.39 32.00 2.15
C ASP A 99 0.45 30.98 1.50
N ARG A 100 -0.46 31.47 0.65
CA ARG A 100 -1.39 30.61 -0.11
C ARG A 100 -0.67 29.78 -1.16
N GLN A 101 0.41 30.28 -1.76
CA GLN A 101 1.20 29.51 -2.72
C GLN A 101 2.05 28.44 -2.04
N ARG A 102 2.60 28.71 -0.86
CA ARG A 102 3.31 27.73 -0.03
C ARG A 102 2.37 26.60 0.41
N GLU A 103 1.16 26.94 0.85
CA GLU A 103 0.10 25.96 1.18
C GLU A 103 -0.37 25.18 -0.05
N SER A 104 -0.53 25.84 -1.19
CA SER A 104 -0.90 25.19 -2.46
C SER A 104 0.20 24.23 -2.92
N ARG A 105 1.47 24.63 -2.88
CA ARG A 105 2.62 23.79 -3.24
C ARG A 105 2.81 22.63 -2.27
N ALA A 106 2.60 22.83 -0.97
CA ALA A 106 2.60 21.77 0.02
C ALA A 106 1.46 20.76 -0.19
N SER A 107 0.27 21.23 -0.60
CA SER A 107 -0.87 20.40 -0.94
C SER A 107 -0.63 19.58 -2.22
N LEU A 108 -0.05 20.19 -3.25
CA LEU A 108 0.39 19.49 -4.46
C LEU A 108 1.47 18.44 -4.14
N GLN A 109 2.39 18.74 -3.22
CA GLN A 109 3.43 17.81 -2.79
C GLN A 109 2.90 16.67 -1.90
N ALA A 110 1.84 16.91 -1.13
CA ALA A 110 1.13 15.89 -0.36
C ALA A 110 0.33 14.94 -1.26
N MET A 111 -0.23 15.45 -2.37
CA MET A 111 -0.90 14.62 -3.39
C MET A 111 0.11 13.81 -4.23
N ASN A 112 1.31 14.33 -4.46
CA ASN A 112 2.36 13.62 -5.21
C ASN A 112 3.10 12.56 -4.39
N ARG A 113 2.91 12.53 -3.06
CA ARG A 113 3.27 11.36 -2.24
C ARG A 113 2.22 10.29 -2.51
N GLY A 114 2.55 9.36 -3.40
CA GLY A 114 1.71 8.22 -3.72
C GLY A 114 1.17 7.51 -2.47
N PRO A 115 0.01 6.82 -2.60
CA PRO A 115 -0.71 6.22 -1.47
C PRO A 115 0.26 5.47 -0.55
N SER A 116 0.21 5.79 0.75
CA SER A 116 1.26 5.38 1.68
C SER A 116 1.35 3.85 1.77
N ARG A 117 2.34 3.27 1.08
CA ARG A 117 2.64 1.82 1.11
C ARG A 117 3.17 1.35 2.48
N GLY A 118 3.28 2.26 3.46
CA GLY A 118 3.86 1.99 4.78
C GLY A 118 3.10 0.93 5.59
N ILE A 119 1.77 0.86 5.47
CA ILE A 119 0.98 -0.16 6.17
C ILE A 119 1.36 -1.56 5.67
N TYR A 120 1.48 -1.75 4.36
CA TYR A 120 1.89 -3.03 3.79
C TYR A 120 3.31 -3.43 4.20
N TRP A 121 4.25 -2.48 4.23
CA TRP A 121 5.61 -2.75 4.71
C TRP A 121 5.63 -3.15 6.19
N ALA A 122 4.90 -2.44 7.05
CA ALA A 122 4.80 -2.78 8.46
C ALA A 122 4.21 -4.18 8.67
N THR A 123 3.10 -4.50 7.99
CA THR A 123 2.47 -5.83 8.03
C THR A 123 3.39 -6.91 7.47
N LEU A 124 4.14 -6.63 6.40
CA LEU A 124 5.10 -7.56 5.83
C LEU A 124 6.21 -7.89 6.84
N PHE A 125 6.79 -6.90 7.51
CA PHE A 125 7.80 -7.12 8.54
C PHE A 125 7.23 -7.88 9.75
N LEU A 126 6.03 -7.54 10.20
CA LEU A 126 5.36 -8.25 11.29
C LEU A 126 5.10 -9.72 10.94
N THR A 127 4.62 -9.97 9.74
CA THR A 127 4.37 -11.32 9.21
C THR A 127 5.68 -12.11 9.14
N LEU A 128 6.74 -11.52 8.60
CA LEU A 128 8.04 -12.16 8.48
C LEU A 128 8.64 -12.48 9.86
N ALA A 129 8.55 -11.54 10.80
CA ALA A 129 8.99 -11.73 12.18
C ALA A 129 8.22 -12.87 12.87
N TRP A 130 6.90 -12.96 12.65
CA TRP A 130 6.07 -14.04 13.19
C TRP A 130 6.43 -15.41 12.61
N VAL A 131 6.57 -15.50 11.28
CA VAL A 131 7.00 -16.73 10.60
C VAL A 131 8.37 -17.17 11.11
N ALA A 132 9.32 -16.25 11.22
CA ALA A 132 10.65 -16.55 11.77
C ALA A 132 10.56 -17.08 13.22
N GLY A 133 9.73 -16.46 14.06
CA GLY A 133 9.46 -16.92 15.42
C GLY A 133 8.82 -18.31 15.46
N GLY A 134 7.83 -18.58 14.62
CA GLY A 134 7.15 -19.87 14.52
C GLY A 134 8.07 -20.99 14.02
N LEU A 135 8.88 -20.71 13.01
CA LEU A 135 9.88 -21.65 12.50
C LEU A 135 10.97 -21.93 13.54
N MET A 136 11.45 -20.90 14.24
CA MET A 136 12.44 -21.06 15.30
C MET A 136 11.89 -21.91 16.46
N LEU A 137 10.66 -21.63 16.89
CA LEU A 137 9.98 -22.39 17.93
C LEU A 137 9.74 -23.85 17.48
N GLY A 138 9.30 -24.04 16.24
CA GLY A 138 9.13 -25.36 15.63
C GLY A 138 10.43 -26.16 15.56
N HIS A 139 11.53 -25.50 15.23
CA HIS A 139 12.85 -26.11 15.21
C HIS A 139 13.27 -26.59 16.60
N ILE A 140 13.10 -25.77 17.64
CA ILE A 140 13.48 -26.15 19.01
C ILE A 140 12.62 -27.31 19.55
N LEU A 141 11.32 -27.29 19.27
CA LEU A 141 10.38 -28.27 19.81
C LEU A 141 10.38 -29.61 19.07
N PHE A 142 10.63 -29.59 17.75
CA PHE A 142 10.33 -30.74 16.88
C PHE A 142 11.50 -31.17 15.98
N ALA A 143 12.69 -30.57 16.08
CA ALA A 143 13.88 -31.09 15.41
C ALA A 143 14.39 -32.37 16.11
N PRO A 144 14.81 -33.42 15.36
CA PRO A 144 14.98 -33.50 13.90
C PRO A 144 13.74 -34.01 13.12
N GLY A 145 12.64 -34.33 13.80
CA GLY A 145 11.46 -34.98 13.20
C GLY A 145 10.84 -34.20 12.03
N ILE A 146 10.80 -32.86 12.10
CA ILE A 146 10.30 -32.01 11.00
C ILE A 146 11.08 -32.17 9.68
N TRP A 147 12.37 -32.52 9.75
CA TRP A 147 13.25 -32.64 8.59
C TRP A 147 13.23 -34.04 7.95
N GLN A 148 12.66 -35.02 8.66
CA GLN A 148 12.55 -36.40 8.19
C GLN A 148 11.28 -36.66 7.39
N ILE A 149 10.34 -35.72 7.38
CA ILE A 149 9.07 -35.83 6.66
C ILE A 149 9.36 -35.66 5.18
N ARG A 150 9.23 -36.76 4.45
CA ARG A 150 9.42 -36.80 2.99
C ARG A 150 8.12 -37.08 2.24
N THR A 151 7.07 -37.52 2.94
CA THR A 151 5.79 -37.91 2.35
C THR A 151 4.61 -37.23 3.03
N ILE A 152 3.50 -37.08 2.30
CA ILE A 152 2.25 -36.49 2.79
C ILE A 152 1.65 -37.36 3.90
N GLU A 153 1.77 -38.69 3.81
CA GLU A 153 1.31 -39.64 4.83
C GLU A 153 2.04 -39.42 6.18
N GLN A 154 3.35 -39.19 6.14
CA GLN A 154 4.13 -38.86 7.34
C GLN A 154 3.71 -37.53 7.97
N LEU A 155 3.30 -36.55 7.16
CA LEU A 155 2.80 -35.28 7.65
C LEU A 155 1.43 -35.46 8.35
N LEU A 156 0.54 -36.25 7.76
CA LEU A 156 -0.77 -36.60 8.32
C LEU A 156 -0.64 -37.39 9.64
N ALA A 157 0.38 -38.24 9.76
CA ALA A 157 0.69 -38.96 10.98
C ALA A 157 1.30 -38.08 12.09
N ALA A 158 1.64 -36.81 11.80
CA ALA A 158 2.27 -35.87 12.72
C ALA A 158 1.35 -34.66 13.02
N PRO A 159 0.27 -34.85 13.79
CA PRO A 159 -0.73 -33.80 14.05
C PRO A 159 -0.14 -32.54 14.69
N GLN A 160 0.93 -32.68 15.49
CA GLN A 160 1.64 -31.55 16.09
C GLN A 160 2.26 -30.59 15.04
N ILE A 161 2.72 -31.10 13.90
CA ILE A 161 3.33 -30.29 12.84
C ILE A 161 2.24 -29.57 12.04
N ILE A 162 1.12 -30.25 11.80
CA ILE A 162 -0.07 -29.63 11.22
C ILE A 162 -0.55 -28.49 12.14
N GLY A 163 -0.64 -28.74 13.45
CA GLY A 163 -0.99 -27.73 14.44
C GLY A 163 -0.03 -26.53 14.45
N LEU A 164 1.28 -26.78 14.35
CA LEU A 164 2.28 -25.71 14.22
C LEU A 164 2.08 -24.91 12.92
N GLY A 165 1.86 -25.59 11.79
CA GLY A 165 1.61 -24.95 10.50
C GLY A 165 0.38 -24.05 10.54
N ILE A 166 -0.73 -24.54 11.10
CA ILE A 166 -1.96 -23.77 11.31
C ILE A 166 -1.69 -22.58 12.25
N GLY A 167 -0.98 -22.80 13.36
CA GLY A 167 -0.62 -21.77 14.33
C GLY A 167 0.27 -20.66 13.74
N ILE A 168 1.03 -20.96 12.69
CA ILE A 168 1.79 -19.96 11.92
C ILE A 168 0.89 -19.28 10.89
N LEU A 169 0.08 -20.05 10.15
CA LEU A 169 -0.69 -19.55 9.00
C LEU A 169 -1.86 -18.64 9.39
N VAL A 170 -2.62 -18.98 10.44
CA VAL A 170 -3.80 -18.21 10.85
C VAL A 170 -3.44 -16.75 11.19
N PRO A 171 -2.42 -16.47 12.02
CA PRO A 171 -2.01 -15.10 12.30
C PRO A 171 -1.58 -14.31 11.06
N ILE A 172 -0.94 -14.95 10.08
CA ILE A 172 -0.53 -14.29 8.83
C ILE A 172 -1.76 -13.74 8.10
N ILE A 173 -2.79 -14.59 7.94
CA ILE A 173 -4.04 -14.18 7.29
C ILE A 173 -4.69 -13.04 8.08
N LEU A 174 -4.72 -13.14 9.40
CA LEU A 174 -5.27 -12.08 10.26
C LEU A 174 -4.49 -10.76 10.09
N PHE A 175 -3.16 -10.78 10.12
CA PHE A 175 -2.35 -9.57 9.94
C PHE A 175 -2.64 -8.88 8.61
N TRP A 176 -2.79 -9.65 7.53
CA TRP A 176 -3.16 -9.12 6.21
C TRP A 176 -4.60 -8.61 6.16
N GLY A 177 -5.55 -9.34 6.75
CA GLY A 177 -6.95 -8.90 6.86
C GLY A 177 -7.08 -7.58 7.61
N PHE A 178 -6.39 -7.45 8.75
CA PHE A 178 -6.33 -6.20 9.52
C PHE A 178 -5.67 -5.06 8.71
N ALA A 179 -4.60 -5.35 7.97
CA ALA A 179 -3.94 -4.34 7.14
C ALA A 179 -4.87 -3.78 6.07
N VAL A 180 -5.61 -4.64 5.37
CA VAL A 180 -6.62 -4.24 4.37
C VAL A 180 -7.74 -3.44 5.02
N MET A 181 -8.24 -3.87 6.18
CA MET A 181 -9.30 -3.17 6.91
C MET A 181 -8.88 -1.75 7.31
N ILE A 182 -7.66 -1.59 7.84
CA ILE A 182 -7.13 -0.28 8.24
C ILE A 182 -7.01 0.66 7.03
N ARG A 183 -6.51 0.15 5.89
CA ARG A 183 -6.41 0.94 4.66
C ARG A 183 -7.78 1.44 4.20
N ARG A 184 -8.76 0.55 4.10
CA ARG A 184 -10.12 0.87 3.66
C ARG A 184 -10.82 1.87 4.59
N ALA A 185 -10.57 1.78 5.90
CA ALA A 185 -11.11 2.72 6.88
C ALA A 185 -10.51 4.13 6.75
N GLN A 186 -9.26 4.27 6.31
CA GLN A 186 -8.65 5.57 6.05
C GLN A 186 -9.20 6.23 4.78
N GLU A 187 -9.47 5.44 3.74
CA GLU A 187 -10.09 5.92 2.50
C GLU A 187 -11.46 6.55 2.78
N MET A 188 -12.29 5.94 3.63
CA MET A 188 -13.59 6.50 4.05
C MET A 188 -13.47 7.83 4.80
N ARG A 189 -12.41 8.01 5.60
CA ARG A 189 -12.20 9.26 6.36
C ARG A 189 -11.86 10.46 5.48
N HIS A 190 -11.25 10.24 4.32
CA HIS A 190 -10.92 11.32 3.39
C HIS A 190 -12.14 11.82 2.61
N ALA A 191 -13.02 10.90 2.17
CA ALA A 191 -14.25 11.26 1.44
C ALA A 191 -15.26 12.06 2.29
N ALA A 192 -15.33 11.77 3.60
CA ALA A 192 -16.22 12.50 4.51
C ALA A 192 -15.80 13.97 4.72
N ARG A 193 -14.49 14.26 4.66
CA ARG A 193 -13.95 15.62 4.84
C ARG A 193 -14.08 16.48 3.58
N SER A 194 -13.99 15.88 2.39
CA SER A 194 -14.10 16.61 1.13
C SER A 194 -15.51 17.17 0.85
N LEU A 195 -16.56 16.64 1.47
CA LEU A 195 -17.91 17.20 1.37
C LEU A 195 -18.13 18.42 2.27
N THR A 196 -17.44 18.49 3.41
CA THR A 196 -17.62 19.59 4.36
C THR A 196 -17.01 20.89 3.84
N GLU A 197 -15.89 20.83 3.11
CA GLU A 197 -15.29 22.00 2.45
C GLU A 197 -16.13 22.53 1.27
N ALA A 198 -16.80 21.65 0.51
CA ALA A 198 -17.67 22.06 -0.58
C ALA A 198 -18.91 22.80 -0.08
N VAL A 199 -19.46 22.38 1.05
CA VAL A 199 -20.62 23.02 1.69
C VAL A 199 -20.23 24.34 2.38
N MET A 200 -19.01 24.46 2.92
CA MET A 200 -18.54 25.71 3.54
C MET A 200 -18.14 26.79 2.53
N ARG A 201 -18.01 26.44 1.24
CA ARG A 201 -17.70 27.38 0.16
C ARG A 201 -18.94 27.84 -0.62
N LEU A 202 -20.13 27.36 -0.25
CA LEU A 202 -21.41 27.80 -0.81
C LEU A 202 -22.15 28.67 0.22
#